data_AF-A0A6A5YIG7-F1
#
_entry.id   AF-A0A6A5YIG7-F1
#
_cell.length_a   1.000
_cell.length_b   1.000
_cell.length_c   1.000
_cell.angle_alpha   90.00
_cell.angle_beta   90.00
_cell.angle_gamma   90.00
#
_symmetry.space_group_name_H-M   'P 1'
#
loop_
_entity.id
_entity.type
_entity.pdbx_description
1 polymer ?
#
loop_
_entity_poly.entity_id
_entity_poly.type
_entity_poly.pdbx_seq_one_letter_code
_entity_poly.pdbx_strand_id
1 'polypeptide(L)'
;MASDQARTIERLSREGLNHTILLKHCPLDQGKLLLQTSDTGLGALDLLPVELLHEAIGYLDVKSIFTLRRINRKAMTVVEGQLMFRKIMTHASDVFRGALSLEVAHKITLPNLLTKLCQQTCDNEDCVQLAPYIDLLAMQR
;
A
#
# COMPACT_ATOMS: atom_id res chain seq x y z
N MET A 1 -32.01 7.11 -3.74
CA MET A 1 -30.60 6.78 -4.05
C MET A 1 -29.63 7.22 -2.95
N ALA A 2 -29.70 8.44 -2.41
CA ALA A 2 -28.83 8.88 -1.29
C ALA A 2 -28.95 8.05 0.01
N SER A 3 -30.14 7.50 0.32
CA SER A 3 -30.37 6.72 1.55
C SER A 3 -29.71 5.33 1.55
N ASP A 4 -29.61 4.66 0.40
CA ASP A 4 -28.96 3.34 0.29
C ASP A 4 -27.43 3.45 0.27
N GLN A 5 -26.88 4.51 -0.34
CA GLN A 5 -25.45 4.81 -0.22
C GLN A 5 -25.07 5.07 1.23
N ALA A 6 -25.84 5.88 1.97
CA ALA A 6 -25.56 6.15 3.37
C ALA A 6 -25.55 4.87 4.24
N ARG A 7 -26.50 3.94 4.03
CA ARG A 7 -26.52 2.64 4.73
C ARG A 7 -25.35 1.74 4.33
N THR A 8 -24.97 1.74 3.06
CA THR A 8 -23.83 0.93 2.57
C THR A 8 -22.52 1.45 3.13
N ILE A 9 -22.34 2.77 3.14
CA ILE A 9 -21.21 3.48 3.74
C ILE A 9 -21.10 3.16 5.24
N GLU A 10 -22.21 3.19 5.96
CA GLU A 10 -22.23 2.87 7.39
C GLU A 10 -21.84 1.41 7.64
N ARG A 11 -22.35 0.47 6.84
CA ARG A 11 -21.99 -0.96 6.93
C ARG A 11 -20.52 -1.21 6.61
N LEU A 12 -20.01 -0.64 5.52
CA LEU A 12 -18.59 -0.76 5.14
C LEU A 12 -17.67 -0.17 6.21
N SER A 13 -18.05 0.97 6.81
CA SER A 13 -17.29 1.59 7.88
C SER A 13 -17.27 0.75 9.16
N ARG A 14 -18.39 0.08 9.48
CA ARG A 14 -18.54 -0.71 10.70
C ARG A 14 -17.86 -2.08 10.59
N GLU A 15 -17.97 -2.74 9.44
CA GLU A 15 -17.62 -4.15 9.27
C GLU A 15 -16.46 -4.39 8.28
N GLY A 16 -16.34 -3.59 7.22
CA GLY A 16 -15.39 -3.83 6.13
C GLY A 16 -14.04 -3.12 6.28
N LEU A 17 -14.04 -1.90 6.84
CA LEU A 17 -12.86 -1.04 6.98
C LEU A 17 -12.30 -1.02 8.40
N ASN A 18 -12.74 -1.95 9.25
CA ASN A 18 -12.28 -2.00 10.63
C ASN A 18 -10.80 -2.44 10.66
N HIS A 19 -9.91 -1.52 11.03
CA HIS A 19 -8.47 -1.75 11.19
C HIS A 19 -8.15 -3.01 12.01
N THR A 20 -8.93 -3.33 13.05
CA THR A 20 -8.74 -4.53 13.87
C THR A 20 -9.03 -5.83 13.11
N ILE A 21 -9.99 -5.81 12.17
CA ILE A 21 -10.31 -6.96 11.32
C ILE A 21 -9.19 -7.13 10.28
N LEU A 22 -8.74 -6.06 9.65
CA LEU A 22 -7.66 -6.09 8.66
C LEU A 22 -6.34 -6.58 9.29
N LEU A 23 -6.02 -6.11 10.49
CA LEU A 23 -4.83 -6.57 11.23
C LEU A 23 -4.85 -8.07 11.53
N LYS A 24 -6.01 -8.64 11.84
CA LYS A 24 -6.13 -10.07 12.17
C LYS A 24 -5.90 -10.96 10.94
N HIS A 25 -6.38 -10.55 9.77
CA HIS A 25 -6.36 -11.38 8.56
C HIS A 25 -5.14 -11.13 7.68
N CYS A 26 -4.61 -9.89 7.68
CA CYS A 26 -3.39 -9.54 6.97
C CYS A 26 -2.52 -8.63 7.84
N PRO A 27 -1.77 -9.21 8.80
CA PRO A 27 -0.73 -8.45 9.46
C PRO A 27 0.30 -8.10 8.38
N LEU A 28 0.44 -6.81 8.03
CA LEU A 28 1.51 -6.28 7.14
C LEU A 28 2.93 -6.45 7.71
N ASP A 29 3.08 -7.38 8.64
CA ASP A 29 4.11 -7.56 9.63
C ASP A 29 4.07 -6.42 10.66
N GLN A 30 3.68 -6.75 11.91
CA GLN A 30 3.78 -5.88 13.10
C GLN A 30 5.24 -5.57 13.50
N GLY A 31 6.16 -5.44 12.53
CA GLY A 31 7.57 -5.19 12.75
C GLY A 31 8.28 -6.37 13.42
N LYS A 32 9.40 -6.80 12.84
CA LYS A 32 10.31 -7.82 13.41
C LYS A 32 9.82 -9.26 13.32
N LEU A 33 9.30 -9.72 12.18
CA LEU A 33 9.61 -11.11 11.85
C LEU A 33 11.13 -11.21 11.90
N LEU A 34 11.57 -12.13 12.74
CA LEU A 34 12.93 -12.49 13.07
C LEU A 34 13.62 -12.93 11.78
N LEU A 35 13.94 -11.97 10.90
CA LEU A 35 14.91 -12.14 9.87
C LEU A 35 16.22 -12.38 10.63
N GLN A 36 16.46 -13.66 10.97
CA GLN A 36 17.77 -14.27 11.07
C GLN A 36 18.39 -14.28 9.66
N THR A 37 18.23 -13.20 8.91
CA THR A 37 18.93 -13.01 7.66
C THR A 37 20.32 -12.58 8.05
N SER A 38 21.30 -13.30 7.52
CA SER A 38 22.68 -12.83 7.49
C SER A 38 22.72 -11.35 7.12
N ASP A 39 23.67 -10.61 7.68
CA ASP A 39 23.97 -9.22 7.33
C ASP A 39 24.62 -9.12 5.94
N THR A 40 24.04 -9.86 4.99
CA THR A 40 24.41 -9.87 3.59
C THR A 40 23.76 -8.67 2.92
N GLY A 41 24.57 -7.94 2.16
CA GLY A 41 24.12 -6.83 1.34
C GLY A 41 23.10 -7.22 0.27
N LEU A 42 22.70 -6.28 -0.59
CA LEU A 42 21.78 -6.53 -1.71
C LEU A 42 22.48 -7.16 -2.93
N GLY A 43 23.70 -7.67 -2.77
CA GLY A 43 24.51 -8.17 -3.87
C GLY A 43 24.87 -7.06 -4.85
N ALA A 44 24.61 -7.28 -6.15
CA ALA A 44 24.91 -6.30 -7.19
C ALA A 44 24.15 -4.97 -7.04
N LEU A 45 22.99 -4.97 -6.36
CA LEU A 45 22.22 -3.75 -6.09
C LEU A 45 22.91 -2.81 -5.10
N ASP A 46 23.88 -3.28 -4.32
CA ASP A 46 24.67 -2.43 -3.42
C ASP A 46 25.60 -1.47 -4.15
N LEU A 47 25.86 -1.72 -5.45
CA LEU A 47 26.63 -0.81 -6.29
C LEU A 47 25.83 0.42 -6.70
N LEU A 48 24.50 0.39 -6.53
CA LEU A 48 23.63 1.50 -6.89
C LEU A 48 23.50 2.49 -5.72
N PRO A 49 23.55 3.80 -5.98
CA PRO A 49 23.13 4.81 -5.01
C PRO A 49 21.69 4.59 -4.56
N VAL A 50 21.38 5.00 -3.32
CA VAL A 50 20.06 4.78 -2.71
C VAL A 50 18.94 5.47 -3.49
N GLU A 51 19.25 6.56 -4.18
CA GLU A 51 18.34 7.30 -5.05
C GLU A 51 17.86 6.43 -6.22
N LEU A 52 18.77 5.70 -6.86
CA LEU A 52 18.43 4.79 -7.97
C LEU A 52 17.66 3.57 -7.46
N LEU A 53 17.99 3.08 -6.26
CA LEU A 53 17.22 2.01 -5.63
C LEU A 53 15.78 2.44 -5.32
N HIS A 54 15.61 3.66 -4.78
CA HIS A 54 14.30 4.24 -4.52
C HIS A 54 13.52 4.48 -5.82
N GLU A 55 14.17 4.99 -6.86
CA GLU A 55 13.56 5.16 -8.17
C GLU A 55 13.09 3.80 -8.73
N ALA A 56 13.94 2.77 -8.69
CA ALA A 56 13.57 1.41 -9.10
C ALA A 56 12.36 0.89 -8.30
N ILE A 57 12.34 1.08 -6.98
CA ILE A 57 11.18 0.75 -6.13
C ILE A 57 9.91 1.49 -6.56
N GLY A 58 10.03 2.72 -7.06
CA GLY A 58 8.91 3.51 -7.58
C GLY A 58 8.21 2.87 -8.78
N TYR A 59 8.94 2.07 -9.57
CA TYR A 59 8.40 1.33 -10.72
C TYR A 59 7.86 -0.05 -10.37
N LEU A 60 8.15 -0.57 -9.18
CA LEU A 60 7.65 -1.88 -8.75
C LEU A 60 6.19 -1.80 -8.30
N ASP A 61 5.48 -2.93 -8.49
CA ASP A 61 4.18 -3.13 -7.87
C ASP A 61 4.31 -3.41 -6.37
N VAL A 62 3.22 -3.17 -5.62
CA VAL A 62 3.19 -3.31 -4.17
C VAL A 62 3.55 -4.74 -3.75
N LYS A 63 3.09 -5.78 -4.45
CA LYS A 63 3.45 -7.18 -4.11
C LYS A 63 4.96 -7.41 -4.25
N SER A 64 5.58 -6.92 -5.31
CA SER A 64 7.03 -7.00 -5.53
C SER A 64 7.82 -6.23 -4.45
N ILE A 65 7.31 -5.06 -4.01
CA ILE A 65 7.93 -4.27 -2.93
C ILE A 65 7.91 -5.02 -1.60
N PHE A 66 6.78 -5.63 -1.22
CA PHE A 66 6.70 -6.45 -0.01
C PHE A 66 7.56 -7.71 -0.11
N THR A 67 7.73 -8.26 -1.31
CA THR A 67 8.65 -9.38 -1.54
C THR A 67 10.10 -8.95 -1.33
N LEU A 68 10.52 -7.83 -1.94
CA LEU A 68 11.85 -7.23 -1.75
C LEU A 68 12.13 -6.93 -0.28
N ARG A 69 11.17 -6.31 0.42
CA ARG A 69 11.26 -5.96 1.84
C ARG A 69 11.55 -7.18 2.73
N ARG A 70 11.14 -8.39 2.32
CA ARG A 70 11.31 -9.64 3.08
C ARG A 70 12.64 -10.36 2.82
N ILE A 71 13.45 -9.92 1.87
CA ILE A 71 14.69 -10.61 1.48
C ILE A 71 15.74 -10.56 2.59
N ASN A 72 16.09 -9.37 3.07
CA ASN A 72 17.05 -9.15 4.15
C ASN A 72 16.84 -7.78 4.82
N ARG A 73 17.57 -7.52 5.91
CA ARG A 73 17.48 -6.24 6.65
C ARG A 73 17.78 -5.02 5.78
N LYS A 74 18.79 -5.09 4.90
CA LYS A 74 19.14 -3.97 4.03
C LYS A 74 18.03 -3.64 3.05
N ALA A 75 17.40 -4.65 2.46
CA ALA A 75 16.27 -4.48 1.54
C ALA A 75 15.07 -3.85 2.26
N MET A 76 14.81 -4.31 3.49
CA MET A 76 13.80 -3.72 4.35
C MET A 76 14.08 -2.23 4.61
N THR A 77 15.30 -1.87 4.99
CA THR A 77 15.69 -0.47 5.23
C THR A 77 15.57 0.39 3.97
N VAL A 78 15.95 -0.12 2.80
CA VAL A 78 15.83 0.62 1.53
C VAL A 78 14.35 0.83 1.18
N VAL A 79 13.50 -0.19 1.32
CA VAL A 79 12.05 -0.03 1.09
C VAL A 79 11.42 0.96 2.06
N GLU A 80 11.77 0.89 3.35
CA GLU A 80 11.26 1.80 4.38
C GLU A 80 11.79 3.23 4.26
N GLY A 81 12.96 3.40 3.63
CA GLY A 81 13.55 4.68 3.27
C GLY A 81 12.81 5.39 2.14
N GLN A 82 12.07 4.66 1.29
CA GLN A 82 11.38 5.24 0.16
C GLN A 82 10.19 6.11 0.60
N LEU A 83 10.17 7.36 0.13
CA LEU A 83 9.27 8.41 0.61
C LEU A 83 7.79 8.05 0.42
N MET A 84 7.41 7.55 -0.75
CA MET A 84 6.02 7.19 -1.05
C MET A 84 5.55 6.01 -0.19
N PHE A 85 6.39 4.98 -0.05
CA PHE A 85 6.10 3.83 0.81
C PHE A 85 5.87 4.28 2.25
N ARG A 86 6.80 5.10 2.78
CA ARG A 86 6.71 5.64 4.14
C ARG A 86 5.43 6.45 4.36
N LYS A 87 5.08 7.36 3.43
CA LYS A 87 3.85 8.16 3.53
C LYS A 87 2.60 7.28 3.60
N ILE A 88 2.47 6.30 2.71
CA ILE A 88 1.31 5.40 2.69
C ILE A 88 1.29 4.54 3.95
N MET A 89 2.43 3.99 4.37
CA MET A 89 2.51 3.17 5.59
C MET A 89 2.12 3.97 6.84
N THR A 90 2.51 5.25 6.94
CA THR A 90 2.19 6.11 8.08
C THR A 90 0.71 6.52 8.11
N HIS A 91 0.11 6.86 6.98
CA HIS A 91 -1.23 7.47 6.94
C HIS A 91 -2.35 6.52 6.52
N ALA A 92 -2.04 5.46 5.78
CA ALA A 92 -3.02 4.62 5.11
C ALA A 92 -2.54 3.15 4.99
N SER A 93 -1.92 2.60 6.04
CA SER A 93 -1.41 1.22 6.01
C SER A 93 -2.49 0.17 5.69
N ASP A 94 -3.75 0.41 6.05
CA ASP A 94 -4.86 -0.49 5.73
C ASP A 94 -5.08 -0.69 4.24
N VAL A 95 -4.64 0.25 3.41
CA VAL A 95 -4.70 0.11 1.96
C VAL A 95 -3.78 -1.00 1.48
N PHE A 96 -2.58 -1.14 2.07
CA PHE A 96 -1.71 -2.27 1.79
C PHE A 96 -2.32 -3.58 2.31
N ARG A 97 -2.97 -3.57 3.49
CA ARG A 97 -3.69 -4.77 4.01
C ARG A 97 -4.76 -5.22 3.03
N GLY A 98 -5.62 -4.28 2.61
CA GLY A 98 -6.68 -4.52 1.65
C GLY A 98 -6.14 -5.02 0.32
N ALA A 99 -5.14 -4.35 -0.26
CA ALA A 99 -4.57 -4.72 -1.54
C ALA A 99 -3.92 -6.13 -1.52
N LEU A 100 -3.26 -6.51 -0.43
CA LEU A 100 -2.68 -7.85 -0.28
C LEU A 100 -3.77 -8.91 -0.01
N SER A 101 -4.75 -8.61 0.84
CA SER A 101 -5.85 -9.54 1.16
C SER A 101 -6.77 -9.81 -0.03
N LEU A 102 -6.98 -8.80 -0.86
CA LEU A 102 -7.73 -8.90 -2.12
C LEU A 102 -6.88 -9.41 -3.29
N GLU A 103 -5.60 -9.72 -3.04
CA GLU A 103 -4.63 -10.22 -4.02
C GLU A 103 -4.40 -9.28 -5.23
N VAL A 104 -4.78 -8.01 -5.13
CA VAL A 104 -4.62 -7.01 -6.21
C VAL A 104 -3.34 -6.20 -6.13
N ALA A 105 -2.52 -6.38 -5.09
CA ALA A 105 -1.26 -5.65 -4.90
C ALA A 105 -0.27 -5.74 -6.07
N HIS A 106 -0.37 -6.77 -6.91
CA HIS A 106 0.45 -6.94 -8.12
C HIS A 106 0.09 -5.99 -9.27
N LYS A 107 -1.07 -5.31 -9.19
CA LYS A 107 -1.57 -4.37 -10.20
C LYS A 107 -1.37 -2.90 -9.80
N ILE A 108 -0.81 -2.66 -8.61
CA ILE A 108 -0.79 -1.34 -7.97
C ILE A 108 0.66 -0.94 -7.76
N THR A 109 1.04 0.27 -8.18
CA THR A 109 2.36 0.88 -7.90
C THR A 109 2.23 1.95 -6.80
N LEU A 110 3.32 2.28 -6.12
CA LEU A 110 3.30 3.33 -5.09
C LEU A 110 2.87 4.70 -5.61
N PRO A 111 3.35 5.19 -6.77
CA PRO A 111 2.92 6.48 -7.30
C PRO A 111 1.42 6.51 -7.60
N ASN A 112 0.90 5.46 -8.25
CA ASN A 112 -0.52 5.39 -8.59
C ASN A 112 -1.38 5.37 -7.31
N LEU A 113 -0.98 4.55 -6.34
CA LEU A 113 -1.68 4.46 -5.06
C LEU A 113 -1.68 5.78 -4.28
N LEU A 114 -0.52 6.45 -4.21
CA LEU A 114 -0.42 7.73 -3.51
C LEU A 114 -1.28 8.80 -4.18
N THR A 115 -1.26 8.88 -5.51
CA THR A 115 -2.10 9.83 -6.27
C THR A 115 -3.58 9.59 -5.97
N LYS A 116 -4.04 8.33 -6.02
CA LYS A 116 -5.43 7.99 -5.69
C LYS A 116 -5.78 8.26 -4.23
N LEU A 117 -4.85 8.07 -3.30
CA LEU A 117 -5.06 8.40 -1.88
C LEU A 117 -5.16 9.90 -1.64
N CYS A 118 -4.43 10.72 -2.38
CA CYS A 118 -4.48 12.17 -2.29
C CYS A 118 -5.66 12.80 -3.04
N GLN A 119 -6.24 12.09 -4.01
CA GLN A 119 -7.46 12.51 -4.70
C GLN A 119 -8.64 12.62 -3.73
N GLN A 120 -9.52 13.60 -3.89
CA GLN A 120 -10.70 13.78 -3.04
C GLN A 120 -12.03 13.53 -3.79
N THR A 121 -12.02 13.64 -5.11
CA THR A 121 -13.19 13.52 -5.98
C THR A 121 -13.19 12.19 -6.72
N CYS A 122 -14.32 11.84 -7.34
CA CYS A 122 -14.40 10.70 -8.25
C CYS A 122 -13.46 10.86 -9.45
N ASP A 123 -13.15 9.75 -10.12
CA ASP A 123 -12.33 9.73 -11.33
C ASP A 123 -13.04 10.24 -12.58
N ASN A 124 -14.36 10.19 -12.59
CA ASN A 124 -15.15 10.66 -13.71
C ASN A 124 -15.13 12.21 -13.73
N GLU A 125 -14.74 12.79 -14.86
CA GLU A 125 -14.73 14.25 -15.05
C GLU A 125 -16.12 14.88 -14.86
N ASP A 126 -17.18 14.11 -15.12
CA ASP A 126 -18.58 14.52 -14.92
C ASP A 126 -19.04 14.42 -13.45
N CYS A 127 -18.24 13.83 -12.56
CA CYS A 127 -18.59 13.60 -11.16
C CYS A 127 -17.60 14.30 -10.21
N VAL A 128 -17.93 15.54 -9.83
CA VAL A 128 -17.14 16.32 -8.85
C VAL A 128 -17.57 16.03 -7.40
N GLN A 129 -18.21 14.88 -7.16
CA GLN A 129 -18.63 14.50 -5.81
C GLN A 129 -17.45 14.04 -4.97
N LEU A 130 -17.54 14.27 -3.66
CA LEU A 130 -16.58 13.74 -2.70
C LEU A 130 -16.63 12.21 -2.72
N ALA A 131 -15.50 11.58 -2.95
CA ALA A 131 -15.34 10.13 -2.94
C ALA A 131 -14.58 9.72 -1.68
N PRO A 132 -15.25 9.41 -0.56
CA PRO A 132 -14.58 9.10 0.70
C PRO A 132 -13.83 7.75 0.70
N TYR A 133 -14.10 6.89 -0.28
CA TYR A 133 -13.51 5.56 -0.39
C TYR A 133 -12.78 5.39 -1.72
N ILE A 134 -11.88 4.41 -1.78
CA ILE A 134 -11.19 4.00 -2.99
C ILE A 134 -11.56 2.54 -3.24
N ASP A 135 -11.94 2.21 -4.47
CA ASP A 135 -12.03 0.84 -4.94
C ASP A 135 -10.62 0.33 -5.30
N LEU A 136 -10.06 -0.57 -4.49
CA LEU A 136 -8.75 -1.15 -4.73
C LEU A 136 -8.73 -2.18 -5.87
N LEU A 137 -9.88 -2.74 -6.25
CA LEU A 137 -9.98 -3.70 -7.35
C LEU A 137 -9.89 -2.99 -8.70
N ALA A 138 -10.61 -1.87 -8.83
CA ALA A 138 -10.62 -1.03 -10.02
C ALA A 138 -9.51 0.05 -9.99
N MET A 139 -8.92 0.31 -8.83
CA MET A 139 -8.03 1.46 -8.58
C MET A 139 -8.71 2.80 -8.93
N GLN A 140 -9.95 2.94 -8.47
CA GLN A 140 -10.82 4.08 -8.79
C GLN A 140 -11.46 4.75 -7.57
N ARG A 141 -11.85 6.01 -7.74
CA ARG A 141 -12.68 6.79 -6.79
C ARG A 141 -14.05 7.12 -7.36
#